data_AF-A0A3C2BU95-F1
#
_entry.id   AF-A0A3C2BU95-F1
#
_cell.length_a   1.000
_cell.length_b   1.000
_cell.length_c   1.000
_cell.angle_alpha   90.00
_cell.angle_beta   90.00
_cell.angle_gamma   90.00
#
_symmetry.space_group_name_H-M   'P 1'
#
loop_
_entity.id
_entity.type
_entity.pdbx_description
1 polymer ?
#
loop_
_entity_poly.entity_id
_entity_poly.type
_entity_poly.pdbx_seq_one_letter_code
_entity_poly.pdbx_strand_id
1 'polypeptide(L)'
;MAGPGIGKSALTDAITERLSAEMIIVQIHGSSSLASVPFGVLAPYTAELTAEDSVSPVAVLRSVWSYFEKLKAGKDTPLLLMMDDAHHLDEATASIVADMISAGWASVIAAGRPRPGLPQPLAQLWYDGLADRVDLRPMNREQIEEVLTHALDGTVPSGTIDTIWSASGGNPRILDALLHDAAERGQLAKRNGIWMLVGPLQADGPKVTAVVVKDMLRRTPEEQEALKLIALAGPVSRKVIEDISGAEVVRSLLDQQMVVEGSGTPADLRMWNAVFGDALRASISVSRSLQLLVKIRDQLAGAPAGSEGRMRAVEWALECGLKTPDPELLEAAGTALAHFSNRSSRTMAAKVLDADLVPQADAVQARALFNEGDFAGAARILDGCWLQLGDGAGAAPALMLRAMAHQALGTPLAVFAAEFREIIKGAGAAAAPPANGSPDAPETLPDSQKTPESPARSWQDHLVYLLELGEAGNHEALEIEVRDLRSRNPGSAPDDALHAVGLALLAHSLAAAGRAVQGLDA
;
A
#
# COMPACT_ATOMS: atom_id res chain seq x y z
N MET A 1 -12.63 -7.04 21.76
CA MET A 1 -12.72 -5.79 20.96
C MET A 1 -12.02 -5.97 19.62
N ALA A 2 -12.52 -5.35 18.55
CA ALA A 2 -11.84 -5.37 17.25
C ALA A 2 -12.36 -4.27 16.30
N GLY A 3 -11.55 -3.93 15.31
CA GLY A 3 -11.95 -3.07 14.18
C GLY A 3 -13.05 -3.69 13.30
N PRO A 4 -13.54 -2.95 12.29
CA PRO A 4 -14.56 -3.43 11.37
C PRO A 4 -14.07 -4.61 10.52
N GLY A 5 -14.90 -5.64 10.37
CA GLY A 5 -14.59 -6.79 9.50
C GLY A 5 -13.58 -7.81 10.04
N ILE A 6 -13.03 -7.61 11.26
CA ILE A 6 -12.03 -8.50 11.88
C ILE A 6 -12.61 -9.86 12.38
N GLY A 7 -13.92 -10.08 12.25
CA GLY A 7 -14.55 -11.37 12.59
C GLY A 7 -15.18 -11.46 13.98
N LYS A 8 -15.51 -10.32 14.62
CA LYS A 8 -16.24 -10.31 15.91
C LYS A 8 -17.53 -11.13 15.86
N SER A 9 -18.40 -10.84 14.87
CA SER A 9 -19.69 -11.54 14.74
C SER A 9 -19.50 -13.03 14.43
N ALA A 10 -18.52 -13.39 13.59
CA ALA A 10 -18.20 -14.79 13.32
C ALA A 10 -17.75 -15.56 14.58
N LEU A 11 -16.96 -14.91 15.45
CA LEU A 11 -16.56 -15.48 16.73
C LEU A 11 -17.75 -15.63 17.68
N THR A 12 -18.61 -14.61 17.80
CA THR A 12 -19.81 -14.70 18.65
C THR A 12 -20.80 -15.75 18.16
N ASP A 13 -20.93 -15.93 16.84
CA ASP A 13 -21.78 -16.96 16.25
C ASP A 13 -21.25 -18.36 16.56
N ALA A 14 -19.94 -18.58 16.41
CA ALA A 14 -19.30 -19.85 16.76
C ALA A 14 -19.43 -20.20 18.26
N ILE A 15 -19.34 -19.20 19.14
CA ILE A 15 -19.57 -19.39 20.57
C ILE A 15 -21.05 -19.73 20.84
N THR A 16 -21.97 -19.03 20.18
CA THR A 16 -23.41 -19.26 20.31
C THR A 16 -23.77 -20.68 19.89
N GLU A 17 -23.26 -21.14 18.75
CA GLU A 17 -23.47 -22.51 18.26
C GLU A 17 -22.97 -23.54 19.28
N ARG A 18 -21.75 -23.36 19.80
CA ARG A 18 -21.12 -24.30 20.74
C ARG A 18 -21.83 -24.38 22.10
N LEU A 19 -22.37 -23.27 22.60
CA LEU A 19 -22.98 -23.20 23.94
C LEU A 19 -24.51 -23.34 23.93
N SER A 20 -25.14 -23.39 22.77
CA SER A 20 -26.61 -23.45 22.61
C SER A 20 -27.28 -24.65 23.30
N ALA A 21 -26.54 -25.73 23.53
CA ALA A 21 -27.03 -26.91 24.23
C ALA A 21 -26.97 -26.81 25.76
N GLU A 22 -26.13 -25.92 26.30
CA GLU A 22 -25.80 -25.84 27.73
C GLU A 22 -26.35 -24.57 28.39
N MET A 23 -26.60 -23.52 27.61
CA MET A 23 -27.01 -22.20 28.10
C MET A 23 -28.21 -21.65 27.35
N ILE A 24 -28.99 -20.80 28.01
CA ILE A 24 -29.99 -19.96 27.34
C ILE A 24 -29.25 -18.74 26.82
N ILE A 25 -29.28 -18.53 25.50
CA ILE A 25 -28.55 -17.43 24.85
C ILE A 25 -29.53 -16.37 24.39
N VAL A 26 -29.34 -15.14 24.86
CA VAL A 26 -30.12 -13.97 24.45
C VAL A 26 -29.20 -13.02 23.70
N GLN A 27 -29.51 -12.77 22.42
CA GLN A 27 -28.77 -11.81 21.61
C GLN A 27 -29.30 -10.40 21.82
N ILE A 28 -28.39 -9.46 22.04
CA ILE A 28 -28.65 -8.04 22.23
C ILE A 28 -27.77 -7.27 21.26
N HIS A 29 -28.36 -6.37 20.48
CA HIS A 29 -27.62 -5.60 19.48
C HIS A 29 -27.61 -4.12 19.89
N GLY A 30 -26.41 -3.58 20.11
CA GLY A 30 -26.22 -2.15 20.27
C GLY A 30 -26.60 -1.41 18.99
N SER A 31 -27.25 -0.26 19.14
CA SER A 31 -27.68 0.57 18.01
C SER A 31 -27.29 2.02 18.27
N SER A 32 -26.60 2.63 17.30
CA SER A 32 -26.19 4.04 17.40
C SER A 32 -27.39 4.98 17.59
N SER A 33 -28.56 4.65 17.02
CA SER A 33 -29.80 5.42 17.18
C SER A 33 -30.39 5.34 18.59
N LEU A 34 -30.02 4.32 19.38
CA LEU A 34 -30.48 4.10 20.74
C LEU A 34 -29.42 4.41 21.80
N ALA A 35 -28.20 4.78 21.40
CA ALA A 35 -27.09 5.02 22.31
C ALA A 35 -27.35 6.16 23.32
N SER A 36 -28.25 7.10 22.98
CA SER A 36 -28.68 8.21 23.86
C SER A 36 -30.04 7.98 24.52
N VAL A 37 -30.68 6.82 24.31
CA VAL A 37 -32.00 6.49 24.85
C VAL A 37 -31.79 5.55 26.05
N PRO A 38 -32.08 5.99 27.29
CA PRO A 38 -31.94 5.14 28.46
C PRO A 38 -32.71 3.84 28.30
N PHE A 39 -32.05 2.70 28.52
CA PHE A 39 -32.63 1.36 28.39
C PHE A 39 -33.15 1.03 26.98
N GLY A 40 -32.77 1.79 25.96
CA GLY A 40 -33.39 1.72 24.63
C GLY A 40 -33.27 0.33 24.00
N VAL A 41 -32.12 -0.32 24.18
CA VAL A 41 -31.85 -1.67 23.66
C VAL A 41 -32.61 -2.76 24.45
N LEU A 42 -33.02 -2.46 25.68
CA LEU A 42 -33.80 -3.38 26.53
C LEU A 42 -35.32 -3.27 26.34
N ALA A 43 -35.79 -2.33 25.53
CA ALA A 43 -37.22 -2.10 25.27
C ALA A 43 -38.04 -3.37 24.95
N PRO A 44 -37.53 -4.36 24.16
CA PRO A 44 -38.25 -5.60 23.92
C PRO A 44 -38.53 -6.44 25.17
N TYR A 45 -37.72 -6.28 26.22
CA TYR A 45 -37.81 -7.05 27.46
C TYR A 45 -38.58 -6.32 28.56
N THR A 46 -38.92 -5.05 28.34
CA THR A 46 -39.60 -4.17 29.31
C THR A 46 -41.00 -3.75 28.87
N ALA A 47 -41.60 -4.47 27.91
CA ALA A 47 -42.88 -4.10 27.30
C ALA A 47 -44.06 -4.03 28.30
N GLU A 48 -43.94 -4.69 29.46
CA GLU A 48 -44.96 -4.68 30.53
C GLU A 48 -44.88 -3.44 31.43
N LEU A 49 -43.84 -2.59 31.30
CA LEU A 49 -43.65 -1.41 32.15
C LEU A 49 -44.50 -0.22 31.72
N THR A 50 -44.93 0.57 32.69
CA THR A 50 -45.55 1.88 32.45
C THR A 50 -44.49 2.90 32.01
N ALA A 51 -44.91 4.03 31.44
CA ALA A 51 -43.99 5.10 31.03
C ALA A 51 -43.16 5.64 32.22
N GLU A 52 -43.77 5.77 33.40
CA GLU A 52 -43.09 6.22 34.62
C GLU A 52 -42.07 5.20 35.13
N ASP A 53 -42.39 3.90 35.04
CA ASP A 53 -41.48 2.83 35.46
C ASP A 53 -40.34 2.58 34.47
N SER A 54 -40.54 2.90 33.18
CA SER A 54 -39.57 2.65 32.11
C SER A 54 -38.26 3.44 32.25
N VAL A 55 -38.26 4.50 33.07
CA VAL A 55 -37.07 5.31 33.40
C VAL A 55 -36.41 4.90 34.72
N SER A 56 -37.01 3.98 35.49
CA SER A 56 -36.48 3.51 36.77
C SER A 56 -35.55 2.30 36.57
N PRO A 57 -34.25 2.41 36.91
CA PRO A 57 -33.30 1.30 36.74
C PRO A 57 -33.75 0.00 37.44
N VAL A 58 -34.33 0.14 38.64
CA VAL A 58 -34.80 -1.00 39.44
C VAL A 58 -36.02 -1.67 38.81
N ALA A 59 -36.96 -0.88 38.27
CA ALA A 59 -38.14 -1.43 37.61
C ALA A 59 -37.75 -2.13 36.30
N VAL A 60 -36.84 -1.53 35.53
CA VAL A 60 -36.27 -2.12 34.31
C VAL A 60 -35.54 -3.42 34.61
N LEU A 61 -34.59 -3.42 35.56
CA LEU A 61 -33.86 -4.63 35.96
C LEU A 61 -34.83 -5.75 36.39
N ARG A 62 -35.84 -5.44 37.21
CA ARG A 62 -36.84 -6.43 37.64
C ARG A 62 -37.65 -6.97 36.47
N SER A 63 -38.06 -6.13 35.53
CA SER A 63 -38.83 -6.53 34.36
C SER A 63 -38.01 -7.42 33.43
N VAL A 64 -36.78 -7.01 33.12
CA VAL A 64 -35.82 -7.76 32.31
C VAL A 64 -35.52 -9.13 32.94
N TRP A 65 -35.26 -9.15 34.26
CA TRP A 65 -34.98 -10.39 34.96
C TRP A 65 -36.19 -11.33 35.00
N SER A 66 -37.39 -10.79 35.27
CA SER A 66 -38.64 -11.55 35.22
C SER A 66 -38.87 -12.17 33.83
N TYR A 67 -38.54 -11.44 32.76
CA TYR A 67 -38.61 -11.96 31.40
C TYR A 67 -37.63 -13.13 31.18
N PHE A 68 -36.38 -13.02 31.65
CA PHE A 68 -35.40 -14.10 31.52
C PHE A 68 -35.71 -15.33 32.40
N GLU A 69 -36.27 -15.13 33.60
CA GLU A 69 -36.75 -16.23 34.44
C GLU A 69 -37.91 -16.99 33.79
N LYS A 70 -38.83 -16.28 33.12
CA LYS A 70 -39.88 -16.93 32.30
C LYS A 70 -39.26 -17.78 31.17
N LEU A 71 -38.19 -17.30 30.52
CA LEU A 71 -37.47 -18.05 29.47
C LEU A 71 -36.80 -19.32 30.00
N LYS A 72 -36.29 -19.31 31.24
CA LYS A 72 -35.73 -20.51 31.89
C LYS A 72 -36.77 -21.61 32.12
N ALA A 73 -38.06 -21.27 32.16
CA ALA A 73 -39.15 -22.20 32.42
C ALA A 73 -38.92 -23.10 33.66
N GLY A 74 -38.29 -22.54 34.71
CA GLY A 74 -37.96 -23.25 35.95
C GLY A 74 -36.78 -24.21 35.89
N LYS A 75 -36.02 -24.23 34.78
CA LYS A 75 -34.74 -24.95 34.69
C LYS A 75 -33.61 -24.11 35.25
N ASP A 76 -32.66 -24.74 35.94
CA ASP A 76 -31.46 -24.09 36.47
C ASP A 76 -30.38 -23.89 35.38
N THR A 77 -30.82 -23.58 34.16
CA THR A 77 -29.93 -23.39 33.01
C THR A 77 -29.33 -21.98 33.06
N PRO A 78 -27.99 -21.84 32.96
CA PRO A 78 -27.35 -20.53 33.00
C PRO A 78 -27.74 -19.67 31.80
N LEU A 79 -27.78 -18.35 32.01
CA LEU A 79 -28.10 -17.35 31.00
C LEU A 79 -26.81 -16.72 30.46
N LEU A 80 -26.70 -16.65 29.13
CA LEU A 80 -25.65 -15.95 28.40
C LEU A 80 -26.26 -14.79 27.61
N LEU A 81 -25.85 -13.56 27.90
CA LEU A 81 -26.16 -12.41 27.07
C LEU A 81 -25.06 -12.22 26.04
N MET A 82 -25.40 -12.36 24.77
CA MET A 82 -24.50 -12.12 23.65
C MET A 82 -24.76 -10.72 23.12
N MET A 83 -23.84 -9.78 23.36
CA MET A 83 -24.02 -8.38 23.00
C MET A 83 -23.14 -8.02 21.79
N ASP A 84 -23.73 -7.76 20.63
CA ASP A 84 -23.01 -7.23 19.47
C ASP A 84 -23.08 -5.70 19.42
N ASP A 85 -22.08 -5.06 18.84
CA ASP A 85 -21.89 -3.61 18.79
C ASP A 85 -22.09 -2.92 20.16
N ALA A 86 -21.59 -3.54 21.24
CA ALA A 86 -21.80 -3.13 22.63
C ALA A 86 -21.27 -1.71 22.99
N HIS A 87 -20.45 -1.12 22.12
CA HIS A 87 -20.01 0.28 22.19
C HIS A 87 -21.14 1.30 21.91
N HIS A 88 -22.28 0.83 21.40
CA HIS A 88 -23.49 1.64 21.19
C HIS A 88 -24.56 1.44 22.26
N LEU A 89 -24.26 0.74 23.36
CA LEU A 89 -25.16 0.65 24.50
C LEU A 89 -25.19 1.99 25.24
N ASP A 90 -26.35 2.36 25.76
CA ASP A 90 -26.47 3.47 26.68
C ASP A 90 -25.91 3.12 28.07
N GLU A 91 -25.47 4.14 28.82
CA GLU A 91 -24.88 3.99 30.15
C GLU A 91 -25.82 3.27 31.15
N ALA A 92 -27.14 3.48 31.01
CA ALA A 92 -28.15 2.91 31.90
C ALA A 92 -28.31 1.40 31.64
N THR A 93 -28.41 0.99 30.37
CA THR A 93 -28.38 -0.44 29.98
C THR A 93 -27.08 -1.10 30.43
N ALA A 94 -25.94 -0.47 30.20
CA ALA A 94 -24.63 -0.99 30.63
C ALA A 94 -24.58 -1.23 32.15
N SER A 95 -25.17 -0.33 32.95
CA SER A 95 -25.25 -0.47 34.41
C SER A 95 -26.09 -1.67 34.82
N ILE A 96 -27.28 -1.86 34.21
CA ILE A 96 -28.14 -3.02 34.48
C ILE A 96 -27.42 -4.33 34.15
N VAL A 97 -26.69 -4.38 33.03
CA VAL A 97 -25.92 -5.57 32.65
C VAL A 97 -24.79 -5.82 33.65
N ALA A 98 -24.08 -4.79 34.10
CA ALA A 98 -23.04 -4.92 35.12
C ALA A 98 -23.59 -5.41 36.47
N ASP A 99 -24.78 -4.94 36.88
CA ASP A 99 -25.47 -5.42 38.08
C ASP A 99 -25.83 -6.91 37.96
N MET A 100 -26.32 -7.34 36.78
CA MET A 100 -26.64 -8.75 36.52
C MET A 100 -25.39 -9.65 36.57
N ILE A 101 -24.27 -9.19 36.04
CA ILE A 101 -22.98 -9.91 36.11
C ILE A 101 -22.53 -10.02 37.56
N SER A 102 -22.53 -8.90 38.29
CA SER A 102 -22.07 -8.84 39.69
C SER A 102 -22.92 -9.70 40.63
N ALA A 103 -24.22 -9.80 40.36
CA ALA A 103 -25.13 -10.66 41.11
C ALA A 103 -25.05 -12.14 40.73
N GLY A 104 -24.25 -12.51 39.71
CA GLY A 104 -24.14 -13.88 39.20
C GLY A 104 -25.37 -14.37 38.43
N TRP A 105 -26.22 -13.43 37.96
CA TRP A 105 -27.48 -13.74 37.30
C TRP A 105 -27.31 -14.08 35.81
N ALA A 106 -26.26 -13.55 35.17
CA ALA A 106 -25.96 -13.81 33.78
C ALA A 106 -24.45 -13.78 33.51
N SER A 107 -24.01 -14.61 32.56
CA SER A 107 -22.73 -14.44 31.87
C SER A 107 -22.91 -13.55 30.65
N VAL A 108 -21.88 -12.80 30.26
CA VAL A 108 -21.97 -11.85 29.15
C VAL A 108 -20.75 -11.95 28.24
N ILE A 109 -21.00 -11.96 26.93
CA ILE A 109 -19.98 -11.77 25.91
C ILE A 109 -20.34 -10.49 25.15
N ALA A 110 -19.46 -9.48 25.26
CA ALA A 110 -19.66 -8.19 24.62
C ALA A 110 -18.65 -7.98 23.48
N ALA A 111 -19.15 -7.96 22.25
CA ALA A 111 -18.40 -7.59 21.07
C ALA A 111 -18.49 -6.08 20.85
N GLY A 112 -17.34 -5.40 20.89
CA GLY A 112 -17.25 -3.95 20.72
C GLY A 112 -16.02 -3.49 19.95
N ARG A 113 -15.92 -2.18 19.73
CA ARG A 113 -14.77 -1.54 19.07
C ARG A 113 -13.83 -0.92 20.10
N PRO A 114 -12.51 -0.94 19.90
CA PRO A 114 -11.54 -0.37 20.84
C PRO A 114 -11.74 1.13 21.10
N ARG A 115 -12.26 1.88 20.13
CA ARG A 115 -12.63 3.29 20.23
C ARG A 115 -14.05 3.49 19.68
N PRO A 116 -14.93 4.23 20.38
CA PRO A 116 -14.70 4.91 21.68
C PRO A 116 -14.49 3.95 22.86
N GLY A 117 -14.81 2.65 22.70
CA GLY A 117 -14.74 1.65 23.76
C GLY A 117 -16.13 1.20 24.21
N LEU A 118 -16.20 0.38 25.25
CA LEU A 118 -17.48 0.05 25.90
C LEU A 118 -17.90 1.19 26.85
N PRO A 119 -19.20 1.37 27.14
CA PRO A 119 -19.66 2.29 28.18
C PRO A 119 -19.01 2.01 29.53
N GLN A 120 -18.92 3.04 30.39
CA GLN A 120 -18.13 2.99 31.62
C GLN A 120 -18.48 1.80 32.52
N PRO A 121 -19.75 1.45 32.78
CA PRO A 121 -20.09 0.34 33.68
C PRO A 121 -19.54 -1.01 33.20
N LEU A 122 -19.59 -1.28 31.89
CA LEU A 122 -19.04 -2.51 31.33
C LEU A 122 -17.51 -2.47 31.28
N ALA A 123 -16.92 -1.30 31.04
CA ALA A 123 -15.47 -1.14 31.08
C ALA A 123 -14.90 -1.35 32.50
N GLN A 124 -15.64 -0.96 33.56
CA GLN A 124 -15.22 -1.14 34.95
C GLN A 124 -15.11 -2.61 35.35
N LEU A 125 -15.96 -3.49 34.84
CA LEU A 125 -15.89 -4.94 35.13
C LEU A 125 -14.52 -5.54 34.80
N TRP A 126 -13.83 -5.04 33.78
CA TRP A 126 -12.47 -5.48 33.47
C TRP A 126 -11.45 -5.00 34.51
N TYR A 127 -11.56 -3.74 34.96
CA TYR A 127 -10.69 -3.19 36.02
C TYR A 127 -10.92 -3.87 37.37
N ASP A 128 -12.17 -4.27 37.66
CA ASP A 128 -12.56 -4.98 38.87
C ASP A 128 -12.21 -6.48 38.84
N GLY A 129 -11.67 -6.98 37.71
CA GLY A 129 -11.31 -8.39 37.54
C GLY A 129 -12.51 -9.33 37.34
N LEU A 130 -13.68 -8.79 37.01
CA LEU A 130 -14.91 -9.53 36.74
C LEU A 130 -15.11 -9.88 35.26
N ALA A 131 -14.27 -9.35 34.37
CA ALA A 131 -14.33 -9.63 32.93
C ALA A 131 -12.94 -9.75 32.31
N ASP A 132 -12.82 -10.61 31.29
CA ASP A 132 -11.63 -10.72 30.45
C ASP A 132 -11.78 -9.89 29.17
N ARG A 133 -10.68 -9.27 28.73
CA ARG A 133 -10.62 -8.51 27.47
C ARG A 133 -9.79 -9.26 26.43
N VAL A 134 -10.44 -9.62 25.33
CA VAL A 134 -9.79 -10.21 24.15
C VAL A 134 -9.79 -9.22 22.99
N ASP A 135 -8.62 -8.80 22.53
CA ASP A 135 -8.47 -7.90 21.38
C ASP A 135 -8.13 -8.70 20.11
N LEU A 136 -9.05 -8.72 19.15
CA LEU A 136 -8.82 -9.37 17.86
C LEU A 136 -8.00 -8.46 16.96
N ARG A 137 -6.97 -9.02 16.34
CA ARG A 137 -6.08 -8.34 15.40
C ARG A 137 -6.36 -8.82 13.98
N PRO A 138 -5.97 -8.05 12.95
CA PRO A 138 -5.89 -8.59 11.60
C PRO A 138 -5.06 -9.88 11.59
N MET A 139 -5.47 -10.83 10.76
CA MET A 139 -4.77 -12.09 10.60
C MET A 139 -3.34 -11.83 10.14
N ASN A 140 -2.39 -12.48 10.81
CA ASN A 140 -1.01 -12.50 10.32
C ASN A 140 -0.92 -13.41 9.09
N ARG A 141 0.28 -13.42 8.49
CA ARG A 141 0.55 -14.17 7.27
C ARG A 141 0.30 -15.67 7.45
N GLU A 142 0.70 -16.23 8.59
CA GLU A 142 0.58 -17.66 8.91
C GLU A 142 -0.89 -18.08 9.08
N GLN A 143 -1.70 -17.23 9.73
CA GLN A 143 -3.14 -17.44 9.87
C GLN A 143 -3.86 -17.38 8.52
N ILE A 144 -3.44 -16.48 7.61
CA ILE A 144 -3.97 -16.46 6.24
C ILE A 144 -3.60 -17.73 5.49
N GLU A 145 -2.37 -18.21 5.61
CA GLU A 145 -1.94 -19.48 5.03
C GLU A 145 -2.79 -20.66 5.51
N GLU A 146 -3.07 -20.72 6.82
CA GLU A 146 -3.95 -21.74 7.41
C GLU A 146 -5.39 -21.64 6.85
N VAL A 147 -5.95 -20.44 6.81
CA VAL A 147 -7.30 -20.20 6.26
C VAL A 147 -7.38 -20.59 4.79
N LEU A 148 -6.40 -20.20 3.97
CA LEU A 148 -6.37 -20.52 2.55
C LEU A 148 -6.21 -22.02 2.30
N THR A 149 -5.38 -22.70 3.08
CA THR A 149 -5.17 -24.16 2.97
C THR A 149 -6.47 -24.91 3.28
N HIS A 150 -7.20 -24.50 4.32
CA HIS A 150 -8.48 -25.10 4.67
C HIS A 150 -9.59 -24.75 3.67
N ALA A 151 -9.69 -23.49 3.25
CA ALA A 151 -10.78 -23.02 2.40
C ALA A 151 -10.67 -23.51 0.95
N LEU A 152 -9.45 -23.65 0.42
CA LEU A 152 -9.22 -23.98 -0.99
C LEU A 152 -8.96 -25.47 -1.24
N ASP A 153 -8.80 -26.28 -0.19
CA ASP A 153 -8.53 -27.73 -0.28
C ASP A 153 -7.37 -28.04 -1.24
N GLY A 154 -6.20 -27.46 -0.99
CA GLY A 154 -5.01 -27.63 -1.85
C GLY A 154 -3.81 -26.81 -1.40
N THR A 155 -2.70 -26.96 -2.11
CA THR A 155 -1.47 -26.22 -1.81
C THR A 155 -1.53 -24.83 -2.41
N VAL A 156 -1.12 -23.81 -1.65
CA VAL A 156 -1.04 -22.43 -2.11
C VAL A 156 0.43 -21.97 -2.04
N PRO A 157 1.08 -21.56 -3.15
CA PRO A 157 2.45 -21.07 -3.12
C PRO A 157 2.59 -19.79 -2.29
N SER A 158 3.75 -19.59 -1.66
CA SER A 158 4.04 -18.45 -0.78
C SER A 158 3.76 -17.10 -1.44
N GLY A 159 4.13 -16.90 -2.71
CA GLY A 159 3.86 -15.64 -3.41
C GLY A 159 2.36 -15.34 -3.59
N THR A 160 1.51 -16.36 -3.70
CA THR A 160 0.04 -16.20 -3.75
C THR A 160 -0.49 -15.81 -2.37
N ILE A 161 0.02 -16.46 -1.30
CA ILE A 161 -0.31 -16.11 0.09
C ILE A 161 0.07 -14.67 0.39
N ASP A 162 1.28 -14.25 0.04
CA ASP A 162 1.80 -12.90 0.31
C ASP A 162 0.96 -11.84 -0.41
N THR A 163 0.57 -12.11 -1.66
CA THR A 163 -0.28 -11.20 -2.45
C THR A 163 -1.67 -11.05 -1.82
N ILE A 164 -2.30 -12.17 -1.42
CA ILE A 164 -3.63 -12.17 -0.79
C ILE A 164 -3.58 -11.53 0.59
N TRP A 165 -2.54 -11.80 1.37
CA TRP A 165 -2.34 -11.21 2.69
C TRP A 165 -2.13 -9.70 2.62
N SER A 166 -1.25 -9.24 1.73
CA SER A 166 -1.03 -7.81 1.49
C SER A 166 -2.30 -7.10 1.02
N ALA A 167 -3.07 -7.70 0.09
CA ALA A 167 -4.30 -7.11 -0.44
C ALA A 167 -5.42 -7.03 0.63
N SER A 168 -5.61 -8.11 1.39
CA SER A 168 -6.63 -8.16 2.45
C SER A 168 -6.25 -7.36 3.69
N GLY A 169 -4.96 -7.08 3.90
CA GLY A 169 -4.42 -6.47 5.13
C GLY A 169 -4.73 -7.32 6.37
N GLY A 170 -4.89 -8.63 6.23
CA GLY A 170 -5.31 -9.52 7.31
C GLY A 170 -6.79 -9.40 7.71
N ASN A 171 -7.61 -8.64 6.99
CA ASN A 171 -9.03 -8.47 7.33
C ASN A 171 -9.86 -9.63 6.74
N PRO A 172 -10.48 -10.51 7.56
CA PRO A 172 -11.25 -11.66 7.08
C PRO A 172 -12.37 -11.30 6.10
N ARG A 173 -13.05 -10.16 6.30
CA ARG A 173 -14.15 -9.73 5.41
C ARG A 173 -13.63 -9.28 4.02
N ILE A 174 -12.46 -8.64 3.96
CA ILE A 174 -11.85 -8.27 2.68
C ILE A 174 -11.23 -9.50 2.01
N LEU A 175 -10.60 -10.39 2.79
CA LEU A 175 -10.09 -11.67 2.31
C LEU A 175 -11.19 -12.46 1.60
N ASP A 176 -12.32 -12.67 2.28
CA ASP A 176 -13.46 -13.41 1.73
C ASP A 176 -13.97 -12.79 0.42
N ALA A 177 -14.14 -11.47 0.38
CA ALA A 177 -14.59 -10.76 -0.80
C ALA A 177 -13.59 -10.89 -1.98
N LEU A 178 -12.28 -10.73 -1.71
CA LEU A 178 -11.22 -10.86 -2.72
C LEU A 178 -11.16 -12.28 -3.28
N LEU A 179 -11.25 -13.31 -2.44
CA LEU A 179 -11.20 -14.70 -2.89
C LEU A 179 -12.40 -15.05 -3.77
N HIS A 180 -13.60 -14.60 -3.39
CA HIS A 180 -14.80 -14.80 -4.20
C HIS A 180 -14.68 -14.11 -5.56
N ASP A 181 -14.31 -12.82 -5.59
CA ASP A 181 -14.20 -12.07 -6.84
C ASP A 181 -13.08 -12.63 -7.74
N ALA A 182 -11.95 -13.06 -7.16
CA ALA A 182 -10.86 -13.69 -7.90
C ALA A 182 -11.24 -15.06 -8.47
N ALA A 183 -12.02 -15.86 -7.73
CA ALA A 183 -12.52 -17.15 -8.20
C ALA A 183 -13.55 -16.98 -9.33
N GLU A 184 -14.51 -16.06 -9.18
CA GLU A 184 -15.52 -15.78 -10.22
C GLU A 184 -14.88 -15.27 -11.52
N ARG A 185 -13.79 -14.50 -11.43
CA ARG A 185 -13.03 -14.00 -12.59
C ARG A 185 -12.02 -15.01 -13.14
N GLY A 186 -11.88 -16.19 -12.53
CA GLY A 186 -10.87 -17.19 -12.89
C GLY A 186 -9.42 -16.73 -12.66
N GLN A 187 -9.21 -15.68 -11.86
CA GLN A 187 -7.89 -15.17 -11.48
C GLN A 187 -7.25 -16.04 -10.40
N LEU A 188 -8.05 -16.69 -9.55
CA LEU A 188 -7.61 -17.72 -8.63
C LEU A 188 -7.96 -19.09 -9.24
N ALA A 189 -6.95 -19.84 -9.66
CA ALA A 189 -7.17 -21.09 -10.38
C ALA A 189 -6.35 -22.25 -9.80
N LYS A 190 -6.96 -23.44 -9.73
CA LYS A 190 -6.31 -24.69 -9.31
C LYS A 190 -5.71 -25.40 -10.52
N ARG A 191 -4.40 -25.66 -10.50
CA ARG A 191 -3.68 -26.48 -11.50
C ARG A 191 -2.86 -27.54 -10.79
N ASN A 192 -3.11 -28.83 -11.09
CA ASN A 192 -2.42 -29.96 -10.48
C ASN A 192 -2.42 -29.94 -8.93
N GLY A 193 -3.53 -29.55 -8.32
CA GLY A 193 -3.64 -29.45 -6.85
C GLY A 193 -3.07 -28.16 -6.25
N ILE A 194 -2.46 -27.30 -7.06
CA ILE A 194 -1.85 -26.03 -6.64
C ILE A 194 -2.74 -24.86 -7.04
N TRP A 195 -3.11 -24.01 -6.09
CA TRP A 195 -3.84 -22.78 -6.34
C TRP A 195 -2.90 -21.63 -6.62
N MET A 196 -3.12 -20.92 -7.72
CA MET A 196 -2.28 -19.79 -8.13
C MET A 196 -3.12 -18.61 -8.58
N LEU A 197 -2.61 -17.41 -8.33
CA LEU A 197 -3.09 -16.21 -9.00
C LEU A 197 -2.54 -16.15 -10.42
N VAL A 198 -3.42 -16.21 -11.41
CA VAL A 198 -3.11 -16.07 -12.84
C VAL A 198 -3.33 -14.64 -13.35
N GLY A 199 -3.68 -13.71 -12.46
CA GLY A 199 -3.86 -12.29 -12.74
C GLY A 199 -3.89 -11.46 -11.46
N PRO A 200 -3.89 -10.13 -11.58
CA PRO A 200 -3.93 -9.23 -10.42
C PRO A 200 -5.26 -9.32 -9.69
N LEU A 201 -5.22 -9.26 -8.36
CA LEU A 201 -6.39 -9.08 -7.52
C LEU A 201 -6.99 -7.69 -7.78
N GLN A 202 -8.23 -7.66 -8.23
CA GLN A 202 -8.91 -6.43 -8.57
C GLN A 202 -9.76 -5.93 -7.40
N ALA A 203 -9.73 -4.63 -7.14
CA ALA A 203 -10.56 -4.01 -6.11
C ALA A 203 -11.99 -3.68 -6.56
N ASP A 204 -12.28 -3.76 -7.87
CA ASP A 204 -13.59 -3.42 -8.45
C ASP A 204 -14.54 -4.64 -8.56
N GLY A 205 -14.24 -5.71 -7.85
CA GLY A 205 -15.07 -6.91 -7.81
C GLY A 205 -16.44 -6.65 -7.15
N PRO A 206 -17.50 -7.38 -7.56
CA PRO A 206 -18.85 -7.21 -6.98
C PRO A 206 -18.89 -7.40 -5.46
N LYS A 207 -18.17 -8.40 -4.91
CA LYS A 207 -18.17 -8.66 -3.46
C LYS A 207 -17.40 -7.59 -2.71
N VAL A 208 -16.23 -7.18 -3.20
CA VAL A 208 -15.45 -6.08 -2.61
C VAL A 208 -16.27 -4.78 -2.64
N THR A 209 -16.92 -4.49 -3.76
CA THR A 209 -17.79 -3.31 -3.89
C THR A 209 -18.97 -3.36 -2.92
N ALA A 210 -19.60 -4.53 -2.73
CA ALA A 210 -20.69 -4.71 -1.77
C ALA A 210 -20.23 -4.45 -0.31
N VAL A 211 -19.00 -4.82 0.04
CA VAL A 211 -18.41 -4.49 1.34
C VAL A 211 -18.32 -2.97 1.51
N VAL A 212 -17.79 -2.25 0.52
CA VAL A 212 -17.68 -0.78 0.55
C VAL A 212 -19.06 -0.12 0.68
N VAL A 213 -20.04 -0.53 -0.14
CA VAL A 213 -21.39 0.04 -0.11
C VAL A 213 -22.04 -0.15 1.26
N LYS A 214 -21.99 -1.37 1.81
CA LYS A 214 -22.55 -1.67 3.13
C LYS A 214 -21.89 -0.86 4.24
N ASP A 215 -20.58 -0.63 4.14
CA ASP A 215 -19.87 0.24 5.06
C ASP A 215 -20.29 1.71 4.91
N MET A 216 -20.36 2.24 3.69
CA MET A 216 -20.75 3.63 3.46
C MET A 216 -22.16 3.94 3.99
N LEU A 217 -23.12 3.00 3.86
CA LEU A 217 -24.50 3.17 4.33
C LEU A 217 -24.64 3.38 5.84
N ARG A 218 -23.65 2.99 6.64
CA ARG A 218 -23.66 3.12 8.10
C ARG A 218 -23.14 4.47 8.60
N ARG A 219 -22.80 5.39 7.69
CA ARG A 219 -22.05 6.62 7.96
C ARG A 219 -22.84 7.85 7.56
N THR A 220 -22.56 8.96 8.23
CA THR A 220 -23.21 10.23 7.90
C THR A 220 -22.79 10.73 6.51
N PRO A 221 -23.58 11.59 5.86
CA PRO A 221 -23.20 12.18 4.57
C PRO A 221 -21.82 12.85 4.59
N GLU A 222 -21.46 13.51 5.69
CA GLU A 222 -20.18 14.20 5.90
C GLU A 222 -19.02 13.20 5.99
N GLU A 223 -19.18 12.12 6.74
CA GLU A 223 -18.21 11.02 6.82
C GLU A 223 -18.03 10.34 5.47
N GLN A 224 -19.11 10.09 4.74
CA GLN A 224 -19.04 9.52 3.39
C GLN A 224 -18.30 10.45 2.42
N GLU A 225 -18.49 11.77 2.52
CA GLU A 225 -17.78 12.73 1.68
C GLU A 225 -16.28 12.78 2.03
N ALA A 226 -15.94 12.81 3.32
CA ALA A 226 -14.56 12.76 3.78
C ALA A 226 -13.84 11.47 3.33
N LEU A 227 -14.48 10.30 3.43
CA LEU A 227 -13.90 9.03 2.96
C LEU A 227 -13.69 9.01 1.45
N LYS A 228 -14.60 9.60 0.66
CA LYS A 228 -14.41 9.75 -0.79
C LYS A 228 -13.21 10.66 -1.10
N LEU A 229 -13.05 11.76 -0.38
CA LEU A 229 -11.89 12.65 -0.52
C LEU A 229 -10.58 11.95 -0.17
N ILE A 230 -10.53 11.26 0.97
CA ILE A 230 -9.34 10.52 1.42
C ILE A 230 -9.01 9.38 0.45
N ALA A 231 -10.01 8.64 -0.05
CA ALA A 231 -9.76 7.57 -1.01
C ALA A 231 -9.24 8.13 -2.35
N LEU A 232 -9.75 9.27 -2.83
CA LEU A 232 -9.33 9.86 -4.09
C LEU A 232 -7.99 10.59 -4.01
N ALA A 233 -7.71 11.29 -2.91
CA ALA A 233 -6.51 12.12 -2.75
C ALA A 233 -5.38 11.45 -1.96
N GLY A 234 -5.65 10.32 -1.29
CA GLY A 234 -4.78 9.73 -0.29
C GLY A 234 -3.46 9.19 -0.85
N PRO A 235 -2.32 9.37 -0.15
CA PRO A 235 -2.18 10.01 1.17
C PRO A 235 -2.41 11.53 1.14
N VAL A 236 -3.17 12.04 2.11
CA VAL A 236 -3.58 13.46 2.15
C VAL A 236 -3.42 14.05 3.54
N SER A 237 -2.92 15.29 3.65
CA SER A 237 -2.73 15.94 4.94
C SER A 237 -4.02 15.96 5.78
N ARG A 238 -3.91 15.60 7.06
CA ARG A 238 -5.03 15.66 8.01
C ARG A 238 -5.71 17.02 8.02
N LYS A 239 -4.91 18.10 8.06
CA LYS A 239 -5.40 19.48 8.11
C LYS A 239 -6.31 19.80 6.91
N VAL A 240 -5.94 19.37 5.70
CA VAL A 240 -6.73 19.59 4.49
C VAL A 240 -8.12 18.97 4.60
N ILE A 241 -8.22 17.76 5.17
CA ILE A 241 -9.52 17.10 5.35
C ILE A 241 -10.30 17.74 6.50
N GLU A 242 -9.64 18.13 7.59
CA GLU A 242 -10.29 18.85 8.69
C GLU A 242 -10.86 20.21 8.25
N ASP A 243 -10.16 20.94 7.38
CA ASP A 243 -10.61 22.22 6.84
C ASP A 243 -11.85 22.07 5.93
N ILE A 244 -12.02 20.91 5.27
CA ILE A 244 -13.14 20.64 4.35
C ILE A 244 -14.34 19.99 5.04
N SER A 245 -14.08 19.02 5.92
CA SER A 245 -15.08 18.13 6.51
C SER A 245 -15.28 18.34 8.02
N GLY A 246 -14.41 19.10 8.67
CA GLY A 246 -14.42 19.35 10.11
C GLY A 246 -13.62 18.31 10.92
N ALA A 247 -12.97 18.78 11.99
CA ALA A 247 -12.16 17.94 12.87
C ALA A 247 -12.94 16.81 13.56
N GLU A 248 -14.22 17.03 13.86
CA GLU A 248 -15.11 16.02 14.45
C GLU A 248 -15.34 14.83 13.53
N VAL A 249 -15.51 15.07 12.23
CA VAL A 249 -15.68 14.01 11.22
C VAL A 249 -14.40 13.19 11.11
N VAL A 250 -13.24 13.85 11.04
CA VAL A 250 -11.93 13.17 10.97
C VAL A 250 -11.70 12.32 12.23
N ARG A 251 -11.97 12.87 13.42
CA ARG A 251 -11.87 12.13 14.69
C ARG A 251 -12.78 10.90 14.70
N SER A 252 -14.04 11.06 14.29
CA SER A 252 -14.98 9.94 14.17
C SER A 252 -14.43 8.84 13.23
N LEU A 253 -13.88 9.20 12.07
CA LEU A 253 -13.32 8.23 11.13
C LEU A 253 -12.08 7.50 11.66
N LEU A 254 -11.23 8.19 12.43
CA LEU A 254 -10.07 7.60 13.11
C LEU A 254 -10.52 6.64 14.23
N ASP A 255 -11.50 7.02 15.04
CA ASP A 255 -12.06 6.17 16.09
C ASP A 255 -12.76 4.93 15.52
N GLN A 256 -13.44 5.09 14.38
CA GLN A 256 -14.02 3.98 13.61
C GLN A 256 -12.98 3.12 12.89
N GLN A 257 -11.70 3.50 12.88
CA GLN A 257 -10.61 2.83 12.18
C GLN A 257 -10.84 2.69 10.67
N MET A 258 -11.51 3.67 10.07
CA MET A 258 -11.68 3.74 8.61
C MET A 258 -10.54 4.49 7.93
N VAL A 259 -9.87 5.32 8.71
CA VAL A 259 -8.73 6.12 8.30
C VAL A 259 -7.62 5.87 9.31
N VAL A 260 -6.39 5.86 8.82
CA VAL A 260 -5.19 5.74 9.65
C VAL A 260 -4.30 6.96 9.41
N GLU A 261 -3.59 7.38 10.46
CA GLU A 261 -2.57 8.41 10.38
C GLU A 261 -1.22 7.79 10.03
N GLY A 262 -0.57 8.33 9.01
CA GLY A 262 0.82 8.05 8.69
C GLY A 262 1.77 8.77 9.64
N SER A 263 3.01 8.31 9.69
CA SER A 263 4.08 8.86 10.54
C SER A 263 4.67 10.19 10.06
N GLY A 264 4.08 10.84 9.06
CA GLY A 264 4.51 12.13 8.53
C GLY A 264 4.28 13.29 9.50
N THR A 265 5.00 14.40 9.31
CA THR A 265 4.72 15.66 10.01
C THR A 265 4.51 16.77 8.98
N PRO A 266 3.28 17.33 8.83
CA PRO A 266 2.04 16.93 9.50
C PRO A 266 1.60 15.51 9.16
N ALA A 267 0.78 14.89 10.01
CA ALA A 267 0.26 13.55 9.77
C ALA A 267 -0.62 13.50 8.51
N ASP A 268 -0.37 12.51 7.66
CA ASP A 268 -1.19 12.23 6.49
C ASP A 268 -2.24 11.18 6.82
N LEU A 269 -3.45 11.35 6.29
CA LEU A 269 -4.54 10.41 6.37
C LEU A 269 -4.51 9.45 5.17
N ARG A 270 -4.72 8.17 5.47
CA ARG A 270 -4.86 7.09 4.48
C ARG A 270 -6.07 6.24 4.82
N MET A 271 -6.63 5.59 3.80
CA MET A 271 -7.62 4.54 4.03
C MET A 271 -6.97 3.40 4.82
N TRP A 272 -7.71 2.80 5.74
CA TRP A 272 -7.20 1.70 6.59
C TRP A 272 -6.74 0.46 5.79
N ASN A 273 -7.27 0.27 4.58
CA ASN A 273 -6.88 -0.79 3.65
C ASN A 273 -6.93 -0.26 2.21
N ALA A 274 -5.90 -0.61 1.42
CA ALA A 274 -5.74 -0.13 0.05
C ALA A 274 -6.85 -0.63 -0.88
N VAL A 275 -7.19 -1.92 -0.84
CA VAL A 275 -8.27 -2.52 -1.66
C VAL A 275 -9.61 -1.84 -1.36
N PHE A 276 -9.91 -1.55 -0.10
CA PHE A 276 -11.12 -0.81 0.27
C PHE A 276 -11.12 0.60 -0.32
N GLY A 277 -9.97 1.31 -0.25
CA GLY A 277 -9.81 2.62 -0.87
C GLY A 277 -10.01 2.59 -2.38
N ASP A 278 -9.41 1.61 -3.05
CA ASP A 278 -9.48 1.43 -4.50
C ASP A 278 -10.90 1.09 -4.98
N ALA A 279 -11.58 0.21 -4.25
CA ALA A 279 -12.97 -0.13 -4.49
C ALA A 279 -13.89 1.09 -4.29
N LEU A 280 -13.64 1.90 -3.25
CA LEU A 280 -14.36 3.16 -3.05
C LEU A 280 -14.09 4.13 -4.21
N ARG A 281 -12.84 4.30 -4.66
CA ARG A 281 -12.51 5.12 -5.84
C ARG A 281 -13.27 4.65 -7.09
N ALA A 282 -13.25 3.35 -7.37
CA ALA A 282 -13.92 2.77 -8.53
C ALA A 282 -15.45 2.95 -8.50
N SER A 283 -16.05 3.04 -7.31
CA SER A 283 -17.49 3.29 -7.14
C SER A 283 -17.92 4.74 -7.42
N ILE A 284 -16.98 5.69 -7.51
CA ILE A 284 -17.27 7.11 -7.69
C ILE A 284 -17.34 7.43 -9.19
N SER A 285 -18.44 8.03 -9.63
CA SER A 285 -18.57 8.48 -11.02
C SER A 285 -17.55 9.57 -11.35
N VAL A 286 -17.08 9.62 -12.61
CA VAL A 286 -16.11 10.62 -13.08
C VAL A 286 -16.59 12.05 -12.78
N SER A 287 -17.87 12.36 -12.96
CA SER A 287 -18.45 13.67 -12.65
C SER A 287 -18.35 14.03 -11.16
N ARG A 288 -18.62 13.07 -10.26
CA ARG A 288 -18.48 13.31 -8.81
C ARG A 288 -17.01 13.41 -8.40
N SER A 289 -16.15 12.61 -9.01
CA SER A 289 -14.70 12.66 -8.82
C SER A 289 -14.15 14.05 -9.17
N LEU A 290 -14.56 14.61 -10.32
CA LEU A 290 -14.17 15.97 -10.74
C LEU A 290 -14.69 17.06 -9.79
N GLN A 291 -15.92 16.95 -9.29
CA GLN A 291 -16.45 17.88 -8.27
C GLN A 291 -15.62 17.87 -6.98
N LEU A 292 -15.22 16.68 -6.53
CA LEU A 292 -14.38 16.52 -5.34
C LEU A 292 -12.97 17.05 -5.56
N LEU A 293 -12.41 16.86 -6.76
CA LEU A 293 -11.10 17.41 -7.14
C LEU A 293 -11.11 18.93 -7.08
N VAL A 294 -12.13 19.58 -7.67
CA VAL A 294 -12.29 21.04 -7.62
C VAL A 294 -12.42 21.53 -6.18
N LYS A 295 -13.14 20.79 -5.32
CA LYS A 295 -13.34 21.16 -3.90
C LYS A 295 -12.03 21.16 -3.10
N ILE A 296 -11.14 20.20 -3.34
CA ILE A 296 -9.93 20.00 -2.53
C ILE A 296 -8.70 20.71 -3.10
N ARG A 297 -8.67 21.01 -4.41
CA ARG A 297 -7.49 21.55 -5.10
C ARG A 297 -6.89 22.80 -4.44
N ASP A 298 -7.74 23.76 -4.06
CA ASP A 298 -7.28 25.02 -3.48
C ASP A 298 -6.62 24.80 -2.10
N GLN A 299 -7.06 23.77 -1.36
CA GLN A 299 -6.49 23.40 -0.06
C GLN A 299 -5.20 22.60 -0.21
N LEU A 300 -5.06 21.78 -1.26
CA LEU A 300 -3.84 21.03 -1.56
C LEU A 300 -2.67 21.96 -1.93
N ALA A 301 -2.93 23.10 -2.57
CA ALA A 301 -1.89 24.07 -2.90
C ALA A 301 -1.24 24.71 -1.65
N GLY A 302 -1.96 24.75 -0.53
CA GLY A 302 -1.52 25.37 0.72
C GLY A 302 -0.85 24.41 1.73
N ALA A 303 -0.85 23.10 1.46
CA ALA A 303 -0.33 22.10 2.38
C ALA A 303 0.66 21.17 1.65
N PRO A 304 1.90 21.02 2.14
CA PRO A 304 2.86 20.12 1.51
C PRO A 304 2.37 18.68 1.67
N ALA A 305 1.94 18.06 0.58
CA ALA A 305 1.74 16.62 0.51
C ALA A 305 3.10 15.93 0.35
N GLY A 306 3.28 14.77 0.99
CA GLY A 306 4.43 13.90 0.71
C GLY A 306 4.53 13.54 -0.77
N SER A 307 5.67 12.99 -1.21
CA SER A 307 5.88 12.57 -2.60
C SER A 307 4.76 11.65 -3.11
N GLU A 308 4.31 10.70 -2.28
CA GLU A 308 3.20 9.78 -2.58
C GLU A 308 1.86 10.52 -2.78
N GLY A 309 1.58 11.55 -1.97
CA GLY A 309 0.36 12.37 -2.12
C GLY A 309 0.39 13.24 -3.38
N ARG A 310 1.56 13.81 -3.73
CA ARG A 310 1.77 14.54 -4.99
C ARG A 310 1.60 13.63 -6.21
N MET A 311 2.18 12.43 -6.17
CA MET A 311 1.98 11.39 -7.18
C MET A 311 0.50 11.06 -7.36
N ARG A 312 -0.23 10.81 -6.25
CA ARG A 312 -1.67 10.51 -6.30
C ARG A 312 -2.49 11.67 -6.89
N ALA A 313 -2.14 12.92 -6.55
CA ALA A 313 -2.84 14.09 -7.09
C ALA A 313 -2.71 14.16 -8.63
N VAL A 314 -1.53 13.86 -9.17
CA VAL A 314 -1.30 13.77 -10.62
C VAL A 314 -2.13 12.65 -11.24
N GLU A 315 -2.11 11.44 -10.66
CA GLU A 315 -2.95 10.34 -11.14
C GLU A 315 -4.43 10.71 -11.16
N TRP A 316 -4.94 11.31 -10.08
CA TRP A 316 -6.35 11.69 -9.96
C TRP A 316 -6.73 12.78 -10.99
N ALA A 317 -5.86 13.75 -11.24
CA ALA A 317 -6.05 14.73 -12.31
C ALA A 317 -6.17 14.05 -13.68
N LEU A 318 -5.32 13.06 -13.96
CA LEU A 318 -5.37 12.30 -15.21
C LEU A 318 -6.64 11.43 -15.33
N GLU A 319 -7.08 10.78 -14.23
CA GLU A 319 -8.34 10.03 -14.16
C GLU A 319 -9.55 10.92 -14.48
N CYS A 320 -9.51 12.20 -14.06
CA CYS A 320 -10.52 13.21 -14.38
C CYS A 320 -10.35 13.87 -15.76
N GLY A 321 -9.34 13.48 -16.55
CA GLY A 321 -9.07 14.05 -17.87
C GLY A 321 -8.49 15.48 -17.85
N LEU A 322 -7.92 15.91 -16.72
CA LEU A 322 -7.24 17.19 -16.60
C LEU A 322 -5.83 17.13 -17.18
N LYS A 323 -5.33 18.27 -17.65
CA LYS A 323 -3.94 18.42 -18.08
C LYS A 323 -3.06 18.73 -16.88
N THR A 324 -1.91 18.08 -16.82
CA THR A 324 -0.87 18.28 -15.81
C THR A 324 0.42 18.70 -16.51
N PRO A 325 1.21 19.64 -15.98
CA PRO A 325 2.50 20.01 -16.55
C PRO A 325 3.46 18.82 -16.64
N ASP A 326 4.24 18.77 -17.73
CA ASP A 326 5.18 17.70 -18.02
C ASP A 326 6.24 17.45 -16.91
N PRO A 327 6.82 18.47 -16.27
CA PRO A 327 7.73 18.25 -15.13
C PRO A 327 7.05 17.53 -13.95
N GLU A 328 5.79 17.85 -13.66
CA GLU A 328 5.03 17.20 -12.58
C GLU A 328 4.66 15.76 -12.95
N LEU A 329 4.33 15.50 -14.23
CA LEU A 329 4.09 14.15 -14.74
C LEU A 329 5.34 13.28 -14.60
N LEU A 330 6.51 13.82 -14.93
CA LEU A 330 7.78 13.09 -14.82
C LEU A 330 8.15 12.80 -13.36
N GLU A 331 8.03 13.78 -12.47
CA GLU A 331 8.28 13.59 -11.03
C GLU A 331 7.34 12.53 -10.43
N ALA A 332 6.05 12.61 -10.76
CA ALA A 332 5.06 11.64 -10.30
C ALA A 332 5.31 10.24 -10.89
N ALA A 333 5.72 10.15 -12.16
CA ALA A 333 6.09 8.88 -12.78
C ALA A 333 7.31 8.23 -12.12
N GLY A 334 8.33 9.02 -11.76
CA GLY A 334 9.50 8.57 -11.00
C GLY A 334 9.14 8.12 -9.58
N THR A 335 8.25 8.85 -8.90
CA THR A 335 7.74 8.48 -7.58
C THR A 335 6.97 7.15 -7.64
N ALA A 336 6.06 7.00 -8.60
CA ALA A 336 5.33 5.75 -8.81
C ALA A 336 6.25 4.56 -9.08
N LEU A 337 7.32 4.79 -9.85
CA LEU A 337 8.32 3.77 -10.12
C LEU A 337 9.06 3.34 -8.85
N ALA A 338 9.46 4.28 -8.00
CA ALA A 338 10.11 3.99 -6.72
C ALA A 338 9.22 3.17 -5.76
N HIS A 339 7.89 3.33 -5.87
CA HIS A 339 6.91 2.55 -5.12
C HIS A 339 6.45 1.25 -5.83
N PHE A 340 7.09 0.85 -6.94
CA PHE A 340 6.72 -0.30 -7.76
C PHE A 340 5.30 -0.25 -8.35
N SER A 341 4.69 0.94 -8.42
CA SER A 341 3.43 1.20 -9.13
C SER A 341 3.70 1.37 -10.63
N ASN A 342 4.24 0.32 -11.27
CA ASN A 342 4.77 0.34 -12.64
C ASN A 342 3.71 0.82 -13.67
N ARG A 343 2.45 0.38 -13.53
CA ARG A 343 1.35 0.80 -14.42
C ARG A 343 1.09 2.31 -14.36
N SER A 344 1.01 2.86 -13.15
CA SER A 344 0.82 4.30 -12.94
C SER A 344 1.99 5.10 -13.48
N SER A 345 3.22 4.65 -13.18
CA SER A 345 4.46 5.24 -13.68
C SER A 345 4.45 5.36 -15.20
N ARG A 346 4.15 4.26 -15.89
CA ARG A 346 4.03 4.24 -17.36
C ARG A 346 2.94 5.17 -17.89
N THR A 347 1.78 5.19 -17.25
CA THR A 347 0.64 6.02 -17.67
C THR A 347 0.97 7.51 -17.60
N MET A 348 1.68 7.93 -16.54
CA MET A 348 2.11 9.31 -16.36
C MET A 348 3.25 9.67 -17.30
N ALA A 349 4.29 8.84 -17.39
CA ALA A 349 5.42 9.08 -18.28
C ALA A 349 5.00 9.14 -19.76
N ALA A 350 4.02 8.33 -20.18
CA ALA A 350 3.50 8.34 -21.56
C ALA A 350 2.77 9.61 -21.97
N LYS A 351 2.46 10.50 -21.01
CA LYS A 351 1.79 11.78 -21.27
C LYS A 351 2.75 12.96 -21.32
N VAL A 352 4.05 12.74 -21.07
CA VAL A 352 5.09 13.75 -21.25
C VAL A 352 5.32 13.95 -22.75
N LEU A 353 5.24 15.20 -23.22
CA LEU A 353 5.34 15.61 -24.61
C LEU A 353 6.49 16.61 -24.86
N ASP A 354 7.00 17.26 -23.82
CA ASP A 354 8.14 18.16 -23.88
C ASP A 354 9.38 17.39 -24.36
N ALA A 355 9.93 17.81 -25.49
CA ALA A 355 11.02 17.14 -26.17
C ALA A 355 12.27 16.99 -25.27
N ASP A 356 12.48 17.93 -24.35
CA ASP A 356 13.63 17.91 -23.43
C ASP A 356 13.44 16.87 -22.30
N LEU A 357 12.20 16.51 -21.97
CA LEU A 357 11.85 15.58 -20.89
C LEU A 357 11.51 14.16 -21.38
N VAL A 358 11.13 14.02 -22.65
CA VAL A 358 10.76 12.73 -23.26
C VAL A 358 11.83 11.64 -23.05
N PRO A 359 13.14 11.88 -23.25
CA PRO A 359 14.15 10.84 -23.02
C PRO A 359 14.14 10.30 -21.58
N GLN A 360 13.92 11.18 -20.60
CA GLN A 360 13.84 10.80 -19.19
C GLN A 360 12.54 10.03 -18.90
N ALA A 361 11.42 10.46 -19.48
CA ALA A 361 10.14 9.76 -19.37
C ALA A 361 10.24 8.34 -19.98
N ASP A 362 10.89 8.18 -21.13
CA ASP A 362 11.13 6.90 -21.77
C ASP A 362 12.01 5.97 -20.91
N ALA A 363 13.05 6.51 -20.28
CA ALA A 363 13.87 5.73 -19.34
C ALA A 363 13.06 5.23 -18.13
N VAL A 364 12.16 6.06 -17.60
CA VAL A 364 11.21 5.68 -16.53
C VAL A 364 10.25 4.59 -17.00
N GLN A 365 9.68 4.71 -18.21
CA GLN A 365 8.82 3.67 -18.79
C GLN A 365 9.56 2.35 -18.98
N ALA A 366 10.80 2.40 -19.49
CA ALA A 366 11.60 1.21 -19.72
C ALA A 366 11.92 0.48 -18.41
N ARG A 367 12.21 1.21 -17.33
CA ARG A 367 12.38 0.59 -16.00
C ARG A 367 11.09 -0.09 -15.53
N ALA A 368 9.94 0.57 -15.69
CA ALA A 368 8.66 -0.01 -15.31
C ALA A 368 8.35 -1.30 -16.10
N LEU A 369 8.63 -1.32 -17.42
CA LEU A 369 8.50 -2.51 -18.26
C LEU A 369 9.45 -3.64 -17.83
N PHE A 370 10.69 -3.29 -17.48
CA PHE A 370 11.67 -4.26 -16.99
C PHE A 370 11.20 -4.91 -15.68
N ASN A 371 10.65 -4.13 -14.75
CA ASN A 371 10.09 -4.63 -13.49
C ASN A 371 8.88 -5.57 -13.72
N GLU A 372 8.13 -5.38 -14.80
CA GLU A 372 7.01 -6.24 -15.22
C GLU A 372 7.48 -7.49 -15.99
N GLY A 373 8.78 -7.62 -16.28
CA GLY A 373 9.36 -8.72 -17.05
C GLY A 373 9.26 -8.56 -18.58
N ASP A 374 8.79 -7.41 -19.08
CA ASP A 374 8.80 -7.10 -20.52
C ASP A 374 10.17 -6.54 -20.94
N PHE A 375 11.16 -7.43 -20.97
CA PHE A 375 12.54 -7.09 -21.33
C PHE A 375 12.65 -6.60 -22.79
N ALA A 376 11.84 -7.16 -23.69
CA ALA A 376 11.79 -6.74 -25.10
C ALA A 376 11.25 -5.31 -25.25
N GLY A 377 10.21 -4.96 -24.49
CA GLY A 377 9.68 -3.61 -24.40
C GLY A 377 10.70 -2.62 -23.85
N ALA A 378 11.34 -2.97 -22.73
CA ALA A 378 12.36 -2.12 -22.10
C ALA A 378 13.56 -1.85 -23.04
N ALA A 379 14.11 -2.90 -23.67
CA ALA A 379 15.24 -2.77 -24.59
C ALA A 379 14.91 -1.84 -25.77
N ARG A 380 13.73 -2.02 -26.39
CA ARG A 380 13.30 -1.22 -27.54
C ARG A 380 13.20 0.28 -27.24
N ILE A 381 12.66 0.64 -26.07
CA ILE A 381 12.55 2.04 -25.66
C ILE A 381 13.95 2.60 -25.40
N LEU A 382 14.79 1.87 -24.65
CA LEU A 382 16.13 2.32 -24.30
C LEU A 382 17.03 2.48 -25.51
N ASP A 383 16.93 1.61 -26.51
CA ASP A 383 17.66 1.72 -27.78
C ASP A 383 17.39 3.06 -28.49
N GLY A 384 16.20 3.64 -28.32
CA GLY A 384 15.80 4.91 -28.92
C GLY A 384 16.17 6.18 -28.13
N CYS A 385 16.24 6.11 -26.79
CA CYS A 385 16.37 7.31 -25.95
C CYS A 385 17.74 7.49 -25.27
N TRP A 386 18.55 6.43 -25.12
CA TRP A 386 19.72 6.47 -24.23
C TRP A 386 20.76 7.54 -24.57
N LEU A 387 20.98 7.83 -25.86
CA LEU A 387 21.92 8.89 -26.30
C LEU A 387 21.42 10.29 -25.97
N GLN A 388 20.11 10.49 -25.95
CA GLN A 388 19.48 11.80 -25.75
C GLN A 388 19.45 12.21 -24.27
N LEU A 389 19.73 11.29 -23.35
CA LEU A 389 19.82 11.56 -21.91
C LEU A 389 21.07 12.36 -21.53
N GLY A 390 22.07 12.46 -22.42
CA GLY A 390 23.31 13.18 -22.16
C GLY A 390 23.99 12.72 -20.87
N ASP A 391 24.43 13.69 -20.07
CA ASP A 391 25.13 13.46 -18.79
C ASP A 391 24.22 13.66 -17.57
N GLY A 392 22.90 13.53 -17.74
CA GLY A 392 21.93 13.69 -16.64
C GLY A 392 21.91 12.51 -15.66
N ALA A 393 21.33 12.71 -14.48
CA ALA A 393 21.21 11.70 -13.41
C ALA A 393 20.55 10.36 -13.84
N GLY A 394 19.71 10.37 -14.87
CA GLY A 394 19.07 9.17 -15.41
C GLY A 394 19.90 8.39 -16.45
N ALA A 395 21.00 8.96 -16.96
CA ALA A 395 21.70 8.42 -18.12
C ALA A 395 22.43 7.09 -17.82
N ALA A 396 23.23 7.05 -16.76
CA ALA A 396 23.94 5.84 -16.36
C ALA A 396 23.00 4.69 -15.95
N PRO A 397 21.96 4.92 -15.10
CA PRO A 397 20.96 3.88 -14.82
C PRO A 397 20.21 3.36 -16.05
N ALA A 398 19.93 4.22 -17.04
CA ALA A 398 19.27 3.82 -18.29
C ALA A 398 20.18 2.95 -19.16
N LEU A 399 21.47 3.31 -19.30
CA LEU A 399 22.45 2.50 -20.05
C LEU A 399 22.67 1.13 -19.40
N MET A 400 22.78 1.09 -18.07
CA MET A 400 22.87 -0.18 -17.34
C MET A 400 21.62 -1.04 -17.56
N LEU A 401 20.43 -0.44 -17.45
CA LEU A 401 19.18 -1.15 -17.71
C LEU A 401 19.11 -1.70 -19.14
N ARG A 402 19.62 -0.94 -20.11
CA ARG A 402 19.67 -1.34 -21.51
C ARG A 402 20.50 -2.60 -21.67
N ALA A 403 21.70 -2.65 -21.08
CA ALA A 403 22.55 -3.83 -21.09
C ALA A 403 21.84 -5.04 -20.46
N MET A 404 21.24 -4.86 -19.28
CA MET A 404 20.52 -5.92 -18.57
C MET A 404 19.31 -6.44 -19.37
N ALA A 405 18.56 -5.56 -20.03
CA ALA A 405 17.41 -5.95 -20.86
C ALA A 405 17.85 -6.80 -22.05
N HIS A 406 18.94 -6.43 -22.73
CA HIS A 406 19.52 -7.22 -23.83
C HIS A 406 20.08 -8.56 -23.35
N GLN A 407 20.75 -8.61 -22.19
CA GLN A 407 21.18 -9.87 -21.58
C GLN A 407 20.01 -10.80 -21.25
N ALA A 408 18.92 -10.27 -20.70
CA ALA A 408 17.71 -11.05 -20.42
C ALA A 408 17.05 -11.63 -21.69
N LEU A 409 17.26 -10.99 -22.84
CA LEU A 409 16.83 -11.47 -24.16
C LEU A 409 17.83 -12.47 -24.79
N GLY A 410 18.96 -12.75 -24.14
CA GLY A 410 19.96 -13.71 -24.56
C GLY A 410 21.18 -13.12 -25.28
N THR A 411 21.33 -11.80 -25.34
CA THR A 411 22.52 -11.15 -25.92
C THR A 411 23.66 -11.15 -24.90
N PRO A 412 24.80 -11.84 -25.15
CA PRO A 412 25.94 -11.80 -24.24
C PRO A 412 26.49 -10.38 -24.08
N LEU A 413 26.98 -10.02 -22.90
CA LEU A 413 27.46 -8.66 -22.63
C LEU A 413 28.59 -8.24 -23.58
N ALA A 414 29.50 -9.16 -23.90
CA ALA A 414 30.59 -8.91 -24.84
C ALA A 414 30.09 -8.51 -26.25
N VAL A 415 28.98 -9.11 -26.70
CA VAL A 415 28.34 -8.76 -27.98
C VAL A 415 27.71 -7.38 -27.88
N PHE A 416 26.95 -7.13 -26.80
CA PHE A 416 26.36 -5.83 -26.53
C PHE A 416 27.41 -4.71 -26.46
N ALA A 417 28.52 -4.93 -25.77
CA ALA A 417 29.60 -3.98 -25.60
C ALA A 417 30.31 -3.67 -26.93
N ALA A 418 30.52 -4.67 -27.78
CA ALA A 418 31.07 -4.47 -29.12
C ALA A 418 30.15 -3.61 -29.99
N GLU A 419 28.85 -3.93 -30.05
CA GLU A 419 27.85 -3.14 -30.79
C GLU A 419 27.75 -1.71 -30.26
N PHE A 420 27.72 -1.56 -28.94
CA PHE A 420 27.68 -0.26 -28.27
C PHE A 420 28.87 0.63 -28.63
N ARG A 421 30.10 0.09 -28.62
CA ARG A 421 31.31 0.84 -28.98
C ARG A 421 31.29 1.28 -30.44
N GLU A 422 30.75 0.48 -31.35
CA GLU A 422 30.56 0.87 -32.75
C GLU A 422 29.55 2.02 -32.90
N ILE A 423 28.46 1.99 -32.14
CA ILE A 423 27.46 3.08 -32.12
C ILE A 423 28.09 4.40 -31.63
N ILE A 424 28.87 4.36 -30.55
CA ILE A 424 29.55 5.57 -30.03
C ILE A 424 30.60 6.11 -31.01
N LYS A 425 31.41 5.23 -31.63
CA LYS A 425 32.37 5.66 -32.67
C LYS A 425 31.66 6.33 -33.84
N GLY A 426 30.52 5.78 -34.28
CA GLY A 426 29.70 6.36 -35.35
C GLY A 426 29.08 7.70 -34.98
N ALA A 427 28.59 7.86 -33.75
CA ALA A 427 28.03 9.12 -33.25
C ALA A 427 29.10 10.22 -33.09
N GLY A 428 30.31 9.85 -32.63
CA GLY A 428 31.45 10.76 -32.51
C GLY A 428 31.99 11.25 -33.86
N ALA A 429 31.94 10.43 -34.91
CA ALA A 429 32.37 10.81 -36.26
C ALA A 429 31.44 11.82 -36.95
N ALA A 430 30.15 11.84 -36.60
CA ALA A 430 29.17 12.77 -37.17
C ALA A 430 29.23 14.20 -36.55
N ALA A 431 29.88 14.35 -35.40
CA ALA A 431 30.02 15.62 -34.67
C ALA A 431 31.30 16.40 -35.01
N ALA A 432 32.19 15.87 -35.88
CA ALA A 432 33.41 16.55 -36.29
C ALA A 432 33.12 17.61 -37.38
N PRO A 433 33.48 18.90 -37.20
CA PRO A 433 33.35 19.89 -38.27
C PRO A 433 34.33 19.56 -39.42
N PRO A 434 33.98 19.86 -40.68
CA PRO A 434 34.89 19.61 -41.80
C PRO A 434 36.18 20.41 -41.60
N ALA A 435 37.31 19.70 -41.65
CA ALA A 435 38.63 20.29 -41.56
C ALA A 435 38.83 21.26 -42.74
N ASN A 436 38.69 22.56 -42.48
CA ASN A 436 39.11 23.59 -43.41
C ASN A 436 40.63 23.59 -43.47
N GLY A 437 41.16 23.06 -44.57
CA GLY A 437 42.56 23.18 -44.92
C GLY A 437 42.93 24.64 -45.18
N SER A 438 44.00 25.11 -44.56
CA SER A 438 44.85 26.17 -45.08
C SER A 438 46.29 25.83 -44.71
N PRO A 439 47.21 25.76 -45.69
CA PRO A 439 48.61 25.43 -45.46
C PRO A 439 49.37 26.72 -45.17
N ASP A 440 49.95 26.87 -43.98
CA ASP A 440 51.17 27.65 -43.79
C ASP A 440 51.74 27.56 -42.36
N ALA A 441 53.03 27.21 -42.30
CA ALA A 441 54.01 27.42 -41.22
C ALA A 441 54.06 26.39 -40.04
N PRO A 442 55.23 26.25 -39.35
CA PRO A 442 56.29 25.32 -39.76
C PRO A 442 56.62 24.26 -38.70
N GLU A 443 57.31 23.21 -39.15
CA GLU A 443 57.81 22.08 -38.36
C GLU A 443 58.58 22.49 -37.09
N THR A 444 58.15 21.97 -35.94
CA THR A 444 58.98 21.84 -34.74
C THR A 444 58.95 20.38 -34.28
N LEU A 445 60.14 19.82 -34.09
CA LEU A 445 60.39 18.45 -33.65
C LEU A 445 59.97 18.23 -32.17
N PRO A 446 59.64 16.98 -31.78
CA PRO A 446 58.90 16.70 -30.55
C PRO A 446 59.81 16.55 -29.33
N ASP A 447 59.44 17.21 -28.23
CA ASP A 447 60.01 16.91 -26.91
C ASP A 447 59.22 15.74 -26.29
N SER A 448 59.89 14.60 -26.25
CA SER A 448 59.42 13.34 -25.71
C SER A 448 59.54 13.32 -24.18
N GLN A 449 58.41 13.47 -23.47
CA GLN A 449 58.16 12.89 -22.13
C GLN A 449 56.74 13.27 -21.67
N LYS A 450 55.73 12.59 -22.23
CA LYS A 450 54.47 12.34 -21.54
C LYS A 450 54.27 10.83 -21.52
N THR A 451 54.19 10.27 -20.32
CA THR A 451 53.56 8.97 -20.07
C THR A 451 52.26 8.88 -20.88
N PRO A 452 51.94 7.73 -21.52
CA PRO A 452 50.70 7.61 -22.25
C PRO A 452 49.55 7.68 -21.25
N GLU A 453 48.95 8.86 -21.12
CA GLU A 453 47.62 9.00 -20.55
C GLU A 453 46.72 8.08 -21.38
N SER A 454 46.20 7.02 -20.76
CA SER A 454 45.15 6.20 -21.37
C SER A 454 44.10 7.15 -21.95
N PRO A 455 43.67 6.95 -23.21
CA PRO A 455 42.69 7.84 -23.82
C PRO A 455 41.51 7.96 -22.87
N ALA A 456 41.13 9.20 -22.52
CA ALA A 456 40.05 9.45 -21.57
C ALA A 456 38.79 8.74 -22.08
N ARG A 457 38.45 7.60 -21.45
CA ARG A 457 37.24 6.84 -21.77
C ARG A 457 36.05 7.74 -21.49
N SER A 458 35.07 7.76 -22.40
CA SER A 458 33.80 8.39 -22.08
C SER A 458 33.16 7.66 -20.90
N TRP A 459 32.33 8.33 -20.10
CA TRP A 459 31.70 7.70 -18.95
C TRP A 459 30.84 6.49 -19.38
N GLN A 460 30.27 6.52 -20.60
CA GLN A 460 29.47 5.42 -21.13
C GLN A 460 30.33 4.17 -21.42
N ASP A 461 31.49 4.33 -22.06
CA ASP A 461 32.43 3.22 -22.30
C ASP A 461 33.04 2.71 -20.99
N HIS A 462 33.29 3.61 -20.03
CA HIS A 462 33.73 3.21 -18.70
C HIS A 462 32.67 2.37 -17.98
N LEU A 463 31.38 2.75 -18.04
CA LEU A 463 30.31 1.96 -17.43
C LEU A 463 30.23 0.55 -18.03
N VAL A 464 30.26 0.43 -19.36
CA VAL A 464 30.23 -0.88 -20.03
C VAL A 464 31.46 -1.71 -19.67
N TYR A 465 32.64 -1.09 -19.59
CA TYR A 465 33.86 -1.77 -19.15
C TYR A 465 33.77 -2.30 -17.71
N LEU A 466 33.19 -1.51 -16.78
CA LEU A 466 32.95 -1.98 -15.42
C LEU A 466 32.01 -3.20 -15.41
N LEU A 467 30.95 -3.18 -16.22
CA LEU A 467 30.03 -4.33 -16.35
C LEU A 467 30.76 -5.57 -16.88
N GLU A 468 31.65 -5.44 -17.89
CA GLU A 468 32.47 -6.54 -18.41
C GLU A 468 33.40 -7.12 -17.33
N LEU A 469 34.04 -6.27 -16.52
CA LEU A 469 34.88 -6.72 -15.40
C LEU A 469 34.08 -7.44 -14.31
N GLY A 470 32.87 -6.95 -14.03
CA GLY A 470 31.91 -7.56 -13.12
C GLY A 470 31.48 -8.96 -13.56
N GLU A 471 31.11 -9.12 -14.83
CA GLU A 471 30.74 -10.42 -15.41
C GLU A 471 31.92 -11.41 -15.40
N ALA A 472 33.14 -10.93 -15.62
CA ALA A 472 34.35 -11.73 -15.55
C ALA A 472 34.80 -12.08 -14.12
N GLY A 473 34.21 -11.48 -13.08
CA GLY A 473 34.62 -11.66 -11.69
C GLY A 473 36.03 -11.12 -11.38
N ASN A 474 36.52 -10.13 -12.14
CA ASN A 474 37.89 -9.62 -12.01
C ASN A 474 37.99 -8.53 -10.93
N HIS A 475 38.01 -8.96 -9.67
CA HIS A 475 38.07 -8.04 -8.52
C HIS A 475 39.35 -7.18 -8.47
N GLU A 476 40.50 -7.68 -8.94
CA GLU A 476 41.76 -6.91 -8.98
C GLU A 476 41.64 -5.70 -9.91
N ALA A 477 41.10 -5.90 -11.11
CA ALA A 477 40.86 -4.82 -12.07
C ALA A 477 39.79 -3.84 -11.57
N LEU A 478 38.71 -4.35 -10.95
CA LEU A 478 37.67 -3.51 -10.34
C LEU A 478 38.24 -2.64 -9.21
N GLU A 479 39.13 -3.16 -8.38
CA GLU A 479 39.76 -2.38 -7.30
C GLU A 479 40.60 -1.22 -7.84
N ILE A 480 41.29 -1.42 -8.97
CA ILE A 480 42.07 -0.36 -9.64
C ILE A 480 41.14 0.73 -10.17
N GLU A 481 40.09 0.36 -10.89
CA GLU A 481 39.14 1.33 -11.46
C GLU A 481 38.37 2.10 -10.38
N VAL A 482 37.92 1.43 -9.31
CA VAL A 482 37.27 2.07 -8.15
C VAL A 482 38.20 3.08 -7.48
N ARG A 483 39.49 2.73 -7.32
CA ARG A 483 40.50 3.62 -6.75
C ARG A 483 40.74 4.84 -7.63
N ASP A 484 40.79 4.66 -8.96
CA ASP A 484 40.89 5.75 -9.92
C ASP A 484 39.67 6.68 -9.84
N LEU A 485 38.46 6.12 -9.85
CA LEU A 485 37.20 6.87 -9.71
C LEU A 485 37.15 7.68 -8.40
N ARG A 486 37.65 7.12 -7.29
CA ARG A 486 37.71 7.83 -5.99
C ARG A 486 38.68 9.01 -6.01
N SER A 487 39.71 8.96 -6.86
CA SER A 487 40.70 10.02 -7.00
C SER A 487 40.25 11.17 -7.91
N ARG A 488 39.22 10.93 -8.74
CA ARG A 488 38.57 11.96 -9.55
C ARG A 488 37.65 12.79 -8.66
N ASN A 489 37.58 14.09 -8.90
CA ASN A 489 36.72 14.98 -8.13
C ASN A 489 35.26 14.72 -8.55
N PRO A 490 34.38 14.20 -7.68
CA PRO A 490 32.98 13.94 -8.05
C PRO A 490 32.29 15.28 -8.28
N GLY A 491 31.80 15.48 -9.51
CA GLY A 491 31.13 16.73 -9.89
C GLY A 491 30.00 16.54 -10.90
N SER A 492 29.89 15.37 -11.52
CA SER A 492 28.84 15.04 -12.49
C SER A 492 28.04 13.81 -12.04
N ALA A 493 26.75 13.81 -12.35
CA ALA A 493 25.86 12.68 -12.07
C ALA A 493 26.37 11.32 -12.62
N PRO A 494 26.95 11.26 -13.84
CA PRO A 494 27.55 10.03 -14.36
C PRO A 494 28.76 9.55 -13.55
N ASP A 495 29.59 10.45 -13.03
CA ASP A 495 30.75 10.07 -12.21
C ASP A 495 30.30 9.43 -10.88
N ASP A 496 29.28 10.00 -10.24
CA ASP A 496 28.70 9.44 -9.03
C ASP A 496 28.10 8.05 -9.29
N ALA A 497 27.43 7.87 -10.43
CA ALA A 497 26.88 6.58 -10.84
C ALA A 497 27.97 5.55 -11.15
N LEU A 498 29.05 5.94 -11.84
CA LEU A 498 30.21 5.08 -12.09
C LEU A 498 30.84 4.64 -10.77
N HIS A 499 30.98 5.55 -9.82
CA HIS A 499 31.53 5.23 -8.50
C HIS A 499 30.66 4.22 -7.77
N ALA A 500 29.34 4.44 -7.71
CA ALA A 500 28.40 3.53 -7.07
C ALA A 500 28.36 2.14 -7.73
N VAL A 501 28.36 2.09 -9.07
CA VAL A 501 28.36 0.82 -9.82
C VAL A 501 29.68 0.07 -9.62
N GLY A 502 30.82 0.76 -9.71
CA GLY A 502 32.14 0.16 -9.50
C GLY A 502 32.26 -0.48 -8.11
N LEU A 503 31.81 0.23 -7.07
CA LEU A 503 31.77 -0.29 -5.69
C LEU A 503 30.86 -1.51 -5.57
N ALA A 504 29.64 -1.45 -6.12
CA ALA A 504 28.70 -2.56 -6.06
C ALA A 504 29.25 -3.82 -6.75
N LEU A 505 29.88 -3.68 -7.92
CA LEU A 505 30.49 -4.78 -8.65
C LEU A 505 31.71 -5.34 -7.93
N LEU A 506 32.56 -4.48 -7.34
CA LEU A 506 33.69 -4.91 -6.54
C LEU A 506 33.24 -5.71 -5.31
N ALA A 507 32.26 -5.19 -4.56
CA ALA A 507 31.68 -5.87 -3.41
C ALA A 507 31.10 -7.24 -3.78
N HIS A 508 30.34 -7.30 -4.88
CA HIS A 508 29.79 -8.55 -5.39
C HIS A 508 30.88 -9.56 -5.80
N SER A 509 31.90 -9.11 -6.52
CA SER A 509 33.02 -9.94 -6.99
C SER A 509 33.86 -10.47 -5.82
N LEU A 510 34.15 -9.62 -4.81
CA LEU A 510 34.84 -10.02 -3.58
C LEU A 510 34.02 -11.02 -2.76
N ALA A 511 32.71 -10.81 -2.64
CA ALA A 511 31.83 -11.74 -1.96
C ALA A 511 31.81 -13.11 -2.66
N ALA A 512 31.70 -13.13 -3.99
CA ALA A 512 31.77 -14.36 -4.79
C ALA A 512 33.12 -15.08 -4.64
N ALA A 513 34.21 -14.33 -4.44
CA ALA A 513 35.55 -14.86 -4.15
C ALA A 513 35.77 -15.28 -2.68
N GLY A 514 34.74 -15.27 -1.83
CA GLY A 514 34.83 -15.65 -0.42
C GLY A 514 35.40 -14.56 0.51
N ARG A 515 35.54 -13.32 0.04
CA ARG A 515 36.07 -12.15 0.76
C ARG A 515 34.96 -11.16 1.17
N ALA A 516 33.83 -11.68 1.65
CA ALA A 516 32.63 -10.89 1.92
C ALA A 516 32.84 -9.69 2.88
N VAL A 517 33.69 -9.83 3.91
CA VAL A 517 34.02 -8.72 4.83
C VAL A 517 34.67 -7.56 4.10
N GLN A 518 35.62 -7.85 3.21
CA GLN A 518 36.30 -6.82 2.43
C GLN A 518 35.39 -6.21 1.37
N GLY A 519 34.36 -6.94 0.92
CA GLY A 519 33.30 -6.38 0.09
C GLY A 519 32.35 -5.44 0.84
N LEU A 520 32.21 -5.58 2.16
CA LEU A 520 31.45 -4.64 3.00
C LEU A 520 32.27 -3.38 3.34
N ASP A 521 33.59 -3.52 3.43
CA ASP A 521 34.51 -2.42 3.74
C ASP A 521 34.84 -1.54 2.51
N ALA A 522 34.65 -2.06 1.30
CA ALA A 522 34.91 -1.39 0.03
C ALA A 522 33.85 -0.32 -0.26
#